data_AF-A0A7C8JRH3-F1
#
_entry.id   AF-A0A7C8JRH3-F1
#
_cell.length_a   1.000
_cell.length_b   1.000
_cell.length_c   1.000
_cell.angle_alpha   90.00
_cell.angle_beta   90.00
_cell.angle_gamma   90.00
#
_symmetry.space_group_name_H-M   'P 1'
#
loop_
_entity.id
_entity.type
_entity.pdbx_description
1 polymer ?
#
loop_
_entity_poly.entity_id
_entity_poly.type
_entity_poly.pdbx_seq_one_letter_code
_entity_poly.pdbx_strand_id
1 'polypeptide(L)'
;MKLQLWDLASGQSQILLTDESPTGFKVAADFEFSSDPKWLAIKRATGHLILWETNNVSGSPRTLEPSNVQEERRHEVAGGTPRSLCFSVDNDQLFYITGNATVEAWNLATGSRSRIYMDESNRDFEIQALKPTPDGLHLALLILRYLVSIEFLHISTGWIVKTVDLESIGLGDVSLHHLKSFGTGYTTLRTLSFSEDGRLLQ
;
A
#
# COMPACT_ATOMS: atom_id res chain seq x y z
N MET A 1 -9.51 19.85 1.49
CA MET A 1 -9.20 19.26 0.15
C MET A 1 -10.40 18.43 -0.32
N LYS A 2 -10.57 18.16 -1.62
CA LYS A 2 -11.64 17.27 -2.12
C LYS A 2 -11.10 16.24 -3.10
N LEU A 3 -11.62 15.02 -3.06
CA LEU A 3 -11.36 13.98 -4.04
C LEU A 3 -12.55 13.90 -5.00
N GLN A 4 -12.26 13.91 -6.31
CA GLN A 4 -13.28 13.86 -7.35
C GLN A 4 -13.00 12.73 -8.32
N LEU A 5 -14.06 12.02 -8.71
CA LEU A 5 -14.07 11.08 -9.82
C LEU A 5 -14.54 11.81 -11.08
N TRP A 6 -13.84 11.63 -12.19
CA TRP A 6 -14.16 12.25 -13.47
C TRP A 6 -14.54 11.19 -14.50
N ASP A 7 -15.63 11.43 -15.20
CA ASP A 7 -15.99 10.70 -16.41
C ASP A 7 -15.37 11.43 -17.61
N LEU A 8 -14.46 10.75 -18.31
CA LEU A 8 -13.69 11.38 -19.40
C LEU A 8 -14.52 11.58 -20.67
N ALA A 9 -15.59 10.79 -20.88
CA ALA A 9 -16.42 10.88 -22.07
C ALA A 9 -17.38 12.08 -22.03
N SER A 10 -17.98 12.32 -20.87
CA SER A 10 -18.94 13.40 -20.62
C SER A 10 -18.27 14.66 -20.05
N GLY A 11 -17.07 14.54 -19.48
CA GLY A 11 -16.38 15.62 -18.76
C GLY A 11 -17.00 15.96 -17.40
N GLN A 12 -17.95 15.16 -16.91
CA GLN A 12 -18.59 15.38 -15.62
C GLN A 12 -17.73 14.86 -14.47
N SER A 13 -17.90 15.46 -13.28
CA SER A 13 -17.23 15.02 -12.06
C SER A 13 -18.20 14.80 -10.91
N GLN A 14 -17.86 13.83 -10.05
CA GLN A 14 -18.57 13.54 -8.81
C GLN A 14 -17.60 13.68 -7.64
N ILE A 15 -18.02 14.32 -6.55
CA ILE A 15 -17.20 14.45 -5.34
C ILE A 15 -17.35 13.17 -4.52
N LEU A 16 -16.24 12.48 -4.28
CA LEU A 16 -16.22 11.24 -3.48
C LEU A 16 -16.00 11.51 -2.00
N LEU A 17 -15.07 12.43 -1.71
CA LEU A 17 -14.69 12.78 -0.34
C LEU A 17 -14.41 14.27 -0.27
N THR A 18 -14.94 14.90 0.77
CA THR A 18 -14.63 16.29 1.13
C THR A 18 -13.97 16.29 2.50
N ASP A 19 -12.94 17.12 2.66
CA ASP A 19 -12.36 17.40 3.96
C ASP A 19 -13.32 18.24 4.79
N GLU A 20 -13.84 17.71 5.89
CA GLU A 20 -14.62 18.47 6.87
C GLU A 20 -13.79 18.86 8.10
N SER A 21 -12.49 18.55 8.15
CA SER A 21 -11.71 18.77 9.36
C SER A 21 -11.21 20.22 9.48
N PRO A 22 -11.55 20.95 10.56
CA PRO A 22 -10.99 22.26 10.84
C PRO A 22 -9.48 22.23 11.17
N THR A 23 -8.90 21.04 11.36
CA THR A 23 -7.50 20.84 11.77
C THR A 23 -6.55 20.48 10.62
N GLY A 24 -7.01 20.49 9.37
CA GLY A 24 -6.13 20.45 8.19
C GLY A 24 -5.53 19.10 7.81
N PHE A 25 -6.12 17.98 8.25
CA PHE A 25 -5.63 16.64 7.88
C PHE A 25 -6.01 16.28 6.44
N LYS A 26 -5.01 15.86 5.64
CA LYS A 26 -5.12 15.52 4.21
C LYS A 26 -6.07 14.34 3.96
N VAL A 27 -6.92 14.48 2.93
CA VAL A 27 -8.09 13.60 2.66
C VAL A 27 -7.74 12.18 2.24
N ALA A 28 -6.70 12.02 1.43
CA ALA A 28 -6.26 10.72 0.94
C ALA A 28 -4.72 10.71 0.87
N ALA A 29 -4.13 9.65 1.41
CA ALA A 29 -2.68 9.41 1.33
C ALA A 29 -2.30 8.53 0.14
N ASP A 30 -3.25 7.74 -0.37
CA ASP A 30 -3.07 6.80 -1.48
C ASP A 30 -4.44 6.39 -2.06
N PHE A 31 -4.50 5.97 -3.32
CA PHE A 31 -5.72 5.47 -3.97
C PHE A 31 -5.39 4.56 -5.17
N GLU A 32 -6.28 3.60 -5.47
CA GLU A 32 -6.14 2.69 -6.62
C GLU A 32 -7.52 2.28 -7.15
N PHE A 33 -7.65 2.20 -8.48
CA PHE A 33 -8.78 1.53 -9.12
C PHE A 33 -8.48 0.04 -9.26
N SER A 34 -9.50 -0.79 -9.09
CA SER A 34 -9.42 -2.18 -9.52
C SER A 34 -9.31 -2.26 -11.05
N SER A 35 -8.77 -3.37 -11.54
CA SER A 35 -8.57 -3.59 -12.97
C SER A 35 -9.87 -3.92 -13.72
N ASP A 36 -10.93 -4.31 -13.00
CA ASP A 36 -12.28 -4.61 -13.50
C ASP A 36 -13.25 -3.40 -13.48
N PRO A 37 -12.70 -2.18 -13.58
CA PRO A 37 -13.24 -0.89 -13.11
C PRO A 37 -14.25 -0.84 -11.95
N LYS A 38 -14.53 -1.91 -11.21
CA LYS A 38 -15.69 -1.99 -10.31
C LYS A 38 -15.46 -1.24 -9.00
N TRP A 39 -14.22 -1.18 -8.56
CA TRP A 39 -13.84 -0.70 -7.24
C TRP A 39 -12.84 0.45 -7.30
N LEU A 40 -12.99 1.38 -6.38
CA LEU A 40 -12.00 2.39 -6.06
C LEU A 40 -11.68 2.29 -4.57
N ALA A 41 -10.43 1.97 -4.25
CA ALA A 41 -9.93 1.97 -2.89
C ALA A 41 -9.20 3.29 -2.61
N ILE A 42 -9.48 3.88 -1.45
CA ILE A 42 -8.89 5.12 -0.99
C ILE A 42 -8.38 4.90 0.42
N LYS A 43 -7.11 5.20 0.65
CA LYS A 43 -6.54 5.27 1.99
C LYS A 43 -6.62 6.70 2.50
N ARG A 44 -7.23 6.89 3.66
CA ARG A 44 -7.22 8.17 4.38
C ARG A 44 -5.91 8.37 5.13
N ALA A 45 -5.57 9.62 5.43
CA ALA A 45 -4.42 9.92 6.29
C ALA A 45 -4.56 9.35 7.72
N THR A 46 -5.77 9.00 8.14
CA THR A 46 -6.05 8.32 9.41
C THR A 46 -5.80 6.80 9.36
N GLY A 47 -5.40 6.25 8.21
CA GLY A 47 -5.17 4.81 8.03
C GLY A 47 -6.41 3.99 7.66
N HIS A 48 -7.62 4.55 7.84
CA HIS A 48 -8.85 3.90 7.37
C HIS A 48 -8.86 3.80 5.85
N LEU A 49 -9.37 2.68 5.34
CA LEU A 49 -9.60 2.47 3.92
C LEU A 49 -11.08 2.69 3.62
N ILE A 50 -11.36 3.37 2.53
CA ILE A 50 -12.69 3.55 1.98
C ILE A 50 -12.73 2.85 0.63
N LEU A 51 -13.71 1.97 0.46
CA LEU A 51 -13.95 1.22 -0.77
C LEU A 51 -15.27 1.68 -1.40
N TRP A 52 -15.18 2.14 -2.65
CA TRP A 52 -16.31 2.62 -3.44
C TRP A 52 -16.61 1.69 -4.61
N GLU A 53 -17.89 1.44 -4.85
CA GLU A 53 -18.35 0.84 -6.10
C GLU A 53 -18.48 1.95 -7.15
N THR A 54 -17.71 1.89 -8.23
CA THR A 54 -17.65 2.94 -9.27
C THR A 54 -18.96 3.08 -10.06
N ASN A 55 -19.76 2.02 -10.12
CA ASN A 55 -21.09 2.05 -10.73
C ASN A 55 -22.19 2.56 -9.77
N ASN A 56 -21.87 2.71 -8.49
CA ASN A 56 -22.80 3.17 -7.46
C ASN A 56 -22.14 4.19 -6.54
N VAL A 57 -21.61 5.26 -7.15
CA VAL A 57 -20.93 6.35 -6.44
C VAL A 57 -21.90 7.20 -5.59
N SER A 58 -23.21 7.07 -5.80
CA SER A 58 -24.22 7.65 -4.91
C SER A 58 -24.52 6.78 -3.69
N GLY A 59 -24.05 5.54 -3.67
CA GLY A 59 -24.16 4.64 -2.53
C GLY A 59 -23.25 5.02 -1.37
N SER A 60 -23.51 4.48 -0.18
CA SER A 60 -22.59 4.63 0.95
C SER A 60 -21.35 3.77 0.72
N PRO A 61 -20.14 4.33 0.82
CA PRO A 61 -18.92 3.54 0.67
C PRO A 61 -18.76 2.56 1.83
N ARG A 62 -17.98 1.50 1.59
CA ARG A 62 -17.59 0.57 2.65
C ARG A 62 -16.33 1.10 3.34
N THR A 63 -16.39 1.29 4.65
CA THR A 63 -15.20 1.59 5.45
C THR A 63 -14.57 0.29 5.91
N LEU A 64 -13.30 0.08 5.59
CA LEU A 64 -12.51 -1.04 6.07
C LEU A 64 -11.54 -0.53 7.14
N GLU A 65 -11.52 -1.23 8.28
CA GLU A 65 -10.69 -0.87 9.44
C GLU A 65 -9.52 -1.86 9.59
N PRO A 66 -8.28 -1.42 9.35
CA PRO A 66 -7.07 -2.19 9.67
C PRO A 66 -6.90 -2.42 11.18
N SER A 67 -6.07 -3.38 11.63
CA SER A 67 -5.99 -3.68 13.09
C SER A 67 -5.47 -2.53 13.91
N ASN A 68 -4.62 -1.68 13.34
CA ASN A 68 -3.77 -0.77 14.10
C ASN A 68 -3.90 0.67 13.58
N VAL A 69 -5.13 1.15 13.43
CA VAL A 69 -5.43 2.52 12.95
C VAL A 69 -4.76 3.61 13.82
N GLN A 70 -4.57 3.35 15.13
CA GLN A 70 -4.08 4.34 16.10
C GLN A 70 -2.55 4.48 16.17
N GLU A 71 -1.80 3.58 15.53
CA GLU A 71 -0.32 3.53 15.56
C GLU A 71 0.28 3.57 14.16
N GLU A 72 -0.19 4.46 13.28
CA GLU A 72 0.53 4.70 12.02
C GLU A 72 1.83 5.46 12.27
N ARG A 73 2.85 4.73 12.74
CA ARG A 73 4.26 5.15 12.77
C ARG A 73 4.90 5.10 11.38
N ARG A 74 4.15 5.35 10.31
CA ARG A 74 4.77 5.51 9.00
C ARG A 74 5.41 6.88 8.97
N HIS A 75 6.73 6.90 9.07
CA HIS A 75 7.49 8.12 8.91
C HIS A 75 7.10 8.75 7.58
N GLU A 76 6.64 10.00 7.61
CA GLU A 76 6.52 10.82 6.41
C GLU A 76 7.96 11.05 5.92
N VAL A 77 8.49 10.07 5.17
CA VAL A 77 9.85 10.14 4.65
C VAL A 77 9.86 11.28 3.64
N ALA A 78 10.77 12.23 3.82
CA ALA A 78 10.96 13.35 2.88
C ALA A 78 10.99 12.82 1.43
N GLY A 79 9.93 13.09 0.66
CA GLY A 79 9.77 12.57 -0.70
C GLY A 79 8.42 11.91 -1.06
N GLY A 80 7.46 11.77 -0.13
CA GLY A 80 6.07 11.36 -0.45
C GLY A 80 5.53 10.16 0.34
N THR A 81 4.31 9.72 0.07
CA THR A 81 3.66 8.58 0.75
C THR A 81 4.01 7.23 0.09
N PRO A 82 4.30 6.16 0.86
CA PRO A 82 4.49 4.81 0.33
C PRO A 82 3.23 4.30 -0.38
N ARG A 83 3.39 3.49 -1.44
CA ARG A 83 2.26 2.75 -2.04
C ARG A 83 1.86 1.63 -1.09
N SER A 84 0.73 1.82 -0.43
CA SER A 84 0.35 1.03 0.74
C SER A 84 -0.90 0.19 0.53
N LEU A 85 -1.55 0.30 -0.63
CA LEU A 85 -2.69 -0.55 -1.00
C LEU A 85 -2.53 -1.07 -2.43
N CYS A 86 -3.13 -2.22 -2.72
CA CYS A 86 -3.36 -2.71 -4.08
C CYS A 86 -4.45 -3.78 -4.17
N PHE A 87 -5.10 -3.88 -5.33
CA PHE A 87 -6.01 -5.00 -5.62
C PHE A 87 -5.23 -6.24 -6.07
N SER A 88 -5.77 -7.42 -5.79
CA SER A 88 -5.33 -8.66 -6.44
C SER A 88 -5.63 -8.63 -7.94
N VAL A 89 -4.93 -9.48 -8.72
CA VAL A 89 -5.10 -9.57 -10.18
C VAL A 89 -6.53 -9.95 -10.57
N ASP A 90 -7.18 -10.81 -9.78
CA ASP A 90 -8.57 -11.21 -9.95
C ASP A 90 -9.59 -10.20 -9.42
N ASN A 91 -9.14 -9.12 -8.75
CA ASN A 91 -9.96 -8.11 -8.09
C ASN A 91 -10.91 -8.64 -6.99
N ASP A 92 -10.62 -9.80 -6.42
CA ASP A 92 -11.40 -10.36 -5.31
C ASP A 92 -10.86 -9.95 -3.93
N GLN A 93 -9.63 -9.45 -3.89
CA GLN A 93 -8.96 -9.01 -2.66
C GLN A 93 -8.38 -7.61 -2.77
N LEU A 94 -8.40 -6.88 -1.65
CA LEU A 94 -7.61 -5.67 -1.44
C LEU A 94 -6.51 -5.97 -0.42
N PHE A 95 -5.26 -5.71 -0.79
CA PHE A 95 -4.12 -5.76 0.11
C PHE A 95 -3.82 -4.38 0.65
N TYR A 96 -3.47 -4.31 1.94
CA TYR A 96 -3.05 -3.09 2.60
C TYR A 96 -1.88 -3.35 3.52
N ILE A 97 -0.89 -2.46 3.49
CA ILE A 97 0.17 -2.46 4.48
C ILE A 97 -0.19 -1.55 5.64
N THR A 98 -0.30 -2.15 6.81
CA THR A 98 -0.57 -1.47 8.08
C THR A 98 0.60 -0.59 8.56
N GLY A 99 0.34 0.23 9.58
CA GLY A 99 1.36 1.03 10.28
C GLY A 99 2.46 0.21 10.95
N ASN A 100 2.18 -1.03 11.35
CA ASN A 100 3.12 -1.94 12.02
C ASN A 100 3.81 -2.91 11.04
N ALA A 101 4.01 -2.50 9.79
CA ALA A 101 4.67 -3.27 8.73
C ALA A 101 4.09 -4.69 8.49
N THR A 102 2.81 -4.90 8.80
CA THR A 102 2.08 -6.13 8.43
C THR A 102 1.25 -5.91 7.16
N VAL A 103 1.02 -6.97 6.38
CA VAL A 103 0.12 -6.93 5.21
C VAL A 103 -1.16 -7.67 5.53
N GLU A 104 -2.27 -7.02 5.24
CA GLU A 104 -3.60 -7.53 5.44
C GLU A 104 -4.34 -7.62 4.11
N ALA A 105 -5.17 -8.64 3.96
CA ALA A 105 -6.00 -8.90 2.80
C ALA A 105 -7.48 -8.81 3.21
N TRP A 106 -8.27 -8.13 2.40
CA TRP A 106 -9.73 -8.06 2.52
C TRP A 106 -10.37 -8.76 1.34
N ASN A 107 -11.18 -9.77 1.60
CA ASN A 107 -12.07 -10.33 0.60
C ASN A 107 -13.21 -9.34 0.32
N LEU A 108 -13.35 -8.88 -0.92
CA LEU A 108 -14.31 -7.81 -1.25
C LEU A 108 -15.75 -8.31 -1.33
N ALA A 109 -15.96 -9.60 -1.57
CA ALA A 109 -17.27 -10.22 -1.60
C ALA A 109 -17.84 -10.42 -0.18
N THR A 110 -17.04 -10.94 0.74
CA THR A 110 -17.47 -11.27 2.10
C THR A 110 -17.19 -10.17 3.12
N GLY A 111 -16.30 -9.23 2.81
CA GLY A 111 -15.76 -8.26 3.76
C GLY A 111 -14.82 -8.86 4.81
N SER A 112 -14.50 -10.16 4.69
CA SER A 112 -13.61 -10.84 5.63
C SER A 112 -12.18 -10.35 5.48
N ARG A 113 -11.47 -10.28 6.61
CA ARG A 113 -10.10 -9.78 6.70
C ARG A 113 -9.17 -10.85 7.25
N SER A 114 -7.98 -10.96 6.68
CA SER A 114 -6.91 -11.83 7.17
C SER A 114 -5.58 -11.11 7.11
N ARG A 115 -4.69 -11.38 8.08
CA ARG A 115 -3.29 -10.96 8.00
C ARG A 115 -2.51 -12.02 7.24
N ILE A 116 -1.86 -11.63 6.14
CA ILE A 116 -1.14 -12.55 5.24
C ILE A 116 0.37 -12.42 5.33
N TYR A 117 0.88 -11.34 5.94
CA TYR A 117 2.31 -11.19 6.22
C TYR A 117 2.52 -10.51 7.57
N MET A 118 3.44 -11.06 8.35
CA MET A 118 3.93 -10.50 9.59
C MET A 118 5.31 -11.08 9.87
N ASP A 119 6.31 -10.21 10.05
CA ASP A 119 7.59 -10.64 10.61
C ASP A 119 7.56 -10.43 12.13
N GLU A 120 7.49 -11.54 12.86
CA GLU A 120 7.48 -11.55 14.33
C GLU A 120 8.88 -11.33 14.93
N SER A 121 9.93 -11.54 14.14
CA SER A 121 11.31 -11.62 14.62
C SER A 121 12.00 -10.26 14.71
N ASN A 122 11.53 -9.26 13.95
CA ASN A 122 12.17 -7.96 13.87
C ASN A 122 11.13 -6.90 13.52
N ARG A 123 10.97 -5.86 14.36
CA ARG A 123 10.05 -4.74 14.10
C ARG A 123 10.73 -3.49 13.54
N ASP A 124 12.05 -3.53 13.33
CA ASP A 124 12.83 -2.42 12.80
C ASP A 124 12.97 -2.55 11.27
N PHE A 125 11.82 -2.57 10.58
CA PHE A 125 11.76 -2.55 9.13
C PHE A 125 10.51 -1.85 8.62
N GLU A 126 10.55 -1.41 7.37
CA GLU A 126 9.42 -0.79 6.69
C GLU A 126 9.11 -1.52 5.38
N ILE A 127 7.83 -1.61 5.04
CA ILE A 127 7.42 -2.02 3.69
C ILE A 127 7.07 -0.75 2.90
N GLN A 128 7.85 -0.48 1.86
CA GLN A 128 7.77 0.74 1.04
C GLN A 128 6.73 0.62 -0.09
N ALA A 129 6.54 -0.60 -0.59
CA ALA A 129 5.60 -0.88 -1.66
C ALA A 129 5.14 -2.34 -1.60
N LEU A 130 3.94 -2.60 -2.11
CA LEU A 130 3.44 -3.93 -2.40
C LEU A 130 2.85 -3.97 -3.81
N LYS A 131 3.03 -5.08 -4.54
CA LYS A 131 2.36 -5.28 -5.84
C LYS A 131 2.11 -6.76 -6.12
N PRO A 132 0.93 -7.15 -6.63
CA PRO A 132 0.73 -8.52 -7.08
C PRO A 132 1.65 -8.81 -8.24
N THR A 133 2.17 -10.02 -8.26
CA THR A 133 2.83 -10.56 -9.44
C THR A 133 1.78 -10.92 -10.51
N PRO A 134 2.13 -10.90 -11.81
CA PRO A 134 1.16 -11.17 -12.89
C PRO A 134 0.52 -12.56 -12.84
N ASP A 135 1.16 -13.53 -12.17
CA ASP A 135 0.60 -14.87 -11.98
C ASP A 135 -0.61 -14.88 -11.02
N GLY A 136 -0.83 -13.81 -10.25
CA GLY A 136 -1.91 -13.68 -9.27
C GLY A 136 -1.72 -14.52 -8.00
N LEU A 137 -0.63 -15.28 -7.88
CA LEU A 137 -0.33 -16.17 -6.77
C LEU A 137 0.53 -15.49 -5.71
N HIS A 138 1.38 -14.55 -6.11
CA HIS A 138 2.33 -13.90 -5.21
C HIS A 138 2.14 -12.39 -5.10
N LEU A 139 2.55 -11.86 -3.95
CA LEU A 139 2.67 -10.44 -3.67
C LEU A 139 4.16 -10.12 -3.47
N ALA A 140 4.69 -9.19 -4.24
CA ALA A 140 6.03 -8.65 -4.04
C ALA A 140 5.98 -7.52 -3.02
N LEU A 141 6.84 -7.60 -2.01
CA LEU A 141 6.98 -6.66 -0.92
C LEU A 141 8.35 -6.01 -1.00
N LEU A 142 8.41 -4.70 -1.16
CA LEU A 142 9.66 -3.95 -1.09
C LEU A 142 9.97 -3.63 0.37
N ILE A 143 10.94 -4.33 0.93
CA ILE A 143 11.32 -4.29 2.34
C ILE A 143 12.57 -3.44 2.51
N LEU A 144 12.49 -2.48 3.43
CA LEU A 144 13.61 -1.66 3.88
C LEU A 144 13.98 -2.06 5.32
N ARG A 145 15.15 -2.69 5.47
CA ARG A 145 15.81 -3.00 6.75
C ARG A 145 17.17 -2.27 6.79
N TYR A 146 18.21 -2.97 7.23
CA TYR A 146 19.62 -2.63 6.98
C TYR A 146 19.95 -2.61 5.49
N LEU A 147 19.37 -3.55 4.71
CA LEU A 147 19.45 -3.62 3.26
C LEU A 147 18.04 -3.54 2.67
N VAL A 148 17.95 -3.16 1.40
CA VAL A 148 16.70 -3.20 0.65
C VAL A 148 16.57 -4.58 0.03
N SER A 149 15.41 -5.21 0.17
CA SER A 149 15.11 -6.48 -0.47
C SER A 149 13.69 -6.47 -1.04
N ILE A 150 13.45 -7.37 -1.99
CA ILE A 150 12.10 -7.73 -2.41
C ILE A 150 11.80 -9.13 -1.90
N GLU A 151 10.76 -9.24 -1.10
CA GLU A 151 10.23 -10.52 -0.64
C GLU A 151 8.98 -10.88 -1.46
N PHE A 152 8.92 -12.11 -1.95
CA PHE A 152 7.76 -12.65 -2.67
C PHE A 152 6.96 -13.53 -1.71
N LEU A 153 5.78 -13.06 -1.36
CA LEU A 153 4.83 -13.73 -0.48
C LEU A 153 3.81 -14.51 -1.30
N HIS A 154 3.60 -15.78 -1.00
CA HIS A 154 2.50 -16.55 -1.59
C HIS A 154 1.17 -16.20 -0.90
N ILE A 155 0.22 -15.67 -1.64
CA ILE A 155 -0.99 -15.00 -1.11
C ILE A 155 -1.85 -15.95 -0.25
N SER A 156 -2.09 -17.18 -0.71
CA SER A 156 -3.01 -18.08 -0.01
C SER A 156 -2.43 -18.73 1.24
N THR A 157 -1.11 -18.79 1.33
CA THR A 157 -0.43 -19.51 2.42
C THR A 157 0.27 -18.56 3.40
N GLY A 158 0.55 -17.32 3.00
CA GLY A 158 1.26 -16.35 3.81
C GLY A 158 2.76 -16.63 3.96
N TRP A 159 3.32 -17.56 3.19
CA TRP A 159 4.75 -17.89 3.24
C TRP A 159 5.56 -17.07 2.25
N ILE A 160 6.76 -16.65 2.65
CA ILE A 160 7.76 -16.11 1.74
C ILE A 160 8.35 -17.25 0.92
N VAL A 161 8.25 -17.16 -0.40
CA VAL A 161 8.77 -18.16 -1.34
C VAL A 161 10.11 -17.77 -1.94
N LYS A 162 10.43 -16.46 -1.94
CA LYS A 162 11.68 -15.94 -2.47
C LYS A 162 12.02 -14.60 -1.86
N THR A 163 13.29 -14.38 -1.57
CA THR A 163 13.85 -13.07 -1.22
C THR A 163 14.91 -12.71 -2.24
N VAL A 164 14.88 -11.47 -2.70
CA VAL A 164 15.88 -10.89 -3.61
C VAL A 164 16.47 -9.68 -2.90
N ASP A 165 17.70 -9.82 -2.41
CA ASP A 165 18.44 -8.70 -1.86
C ASP A 165 18.88 -7.78 -2.98
N LEU A 166 18.62 -6.49 -2.82
CA LEU A 166 19.13 -5.48 -3.72
C LEU A 166 20.50 -5.07 -3.19
N GLU A 167 21.57 -5.48 -3.88
CA GLU A 167 22.93 -5.12 -3.48
C GLU A 167 23.01 -3.61 -3.22
N SER A 168 23.65 -3.27 -2.09
CA SER A 168 23.81 -1.90 -1.64
C SER A 168 24.33 -1.04 -2.79
N ILE A 169 23.59 0.02 -3.14
CA ILE A 169 24.27 1.23 -3.58
C ILE A 169 25.18 1.58 -2.40
N GLY A 170 26.49 1.33 -2.51
CA GLY A 170 27.42 1.21 -1.39
C GLY A 170 27.16 2.21 -0.26
N LEU A 171 26.56 1.74 0.82
CA LEU A 171 26.50 2.44 2.09
C LEU A 171 27.51 1.73 2.99
N GLY A 172 28.72 2.30 3.03
CA GLY A 172 29.73 1.90 4.00
C GLY A 172 29.18 2.08 5.42
N ASP A 173 29.20 0.99 6.16
CA ASP A 173 29.44 0.92 7.60
C ASP A 173 28.94 2.12 8.44
N VAL A 174 27.63 2.21 8.69
CA VAL A 174 27.12 2.99 9.82
C VAL A 174 26.03 2.19 10.53
N SER A 175 26.30 1.84 11.78
CA SER A 175 25.38 1.17 12.69
C SER A 175 24.11 1.99 12.92
N LEU A 176 22.95 1.36 12.68
CA LEU A 176 21.61 1.96 12.64
C LEU A 176 21.09 2.57 13.97
N HIS A 177 21.78 2.40 15.10
CA HIS A 177 21.32 2.94 16.39
C HIS A 177 21.37 4.48 16.51
N HIS A 178 22.02 5.18 15.58
CA HIS A 178 22.21 6.64 15.68
C HIS A 178 21.40 7.51 14.71
N LEU A 179 20.60 6.96 13.79
CA LEU A 179 19.88 7.74 12.78
C LEU A 179 18.41 8.01 13.16
N LYS A 180 18.19 8.53 14.37
CA LYS A 180 17.01 9.36 14.65
C LYS A 180 17.41 10.80 14.35
N SER A 181 16.79 11.39 13.32
CA SER A 181 17.07 12.73 12.79
C SER A 181 18.38 12.83 12.00
N PHE A 182 18.27 12.89 10.68
CA PHE A 182 18.60 14.06 9.86
C PHE A 182 18.54 13.61 8.40
N GLY A 183 17.69 14.30 7.63
CA GLY A 183 17.53 14.02 6.21
C GLY A 183 18.80 14.35 5.43
N THR A 184 19.23 13.42 4.59
CA THR A 184 19.84 13.66 3.28
C THR A 184 19.47 12.48 2.38
N GLY A 185 19.27 12.75 1.09
CA GLY A 185 18.38 12.00 0.20
C GLY A 185 18.68 10.51 0.04
N TYR A 186 17.72 9.69 0.44
CA TYR A 186 17.61 8.32 -0.05
C TYR A 186 16.85 8.34 -1.37
N THR A 187 17.43 7.79 -2.44
CA THR A 187 16.65 7.35 -3.61
C THR A 187 15.77 6.19 -3.14
N THR A 188 14.63 6.50 -2.54
CA THR A 188 13.70 5.47 -2.07
C THR A 188 13.06 4.86 -3.31
N LEU A 189 13.33 3.59 -3.60
CA LEU A 189 12.49 2.81 -4.50
C LEU A 189 11.10 2.75 -3.84
N ARG A 190 10.07 3.24 -4.53
CA ARG A 190 8.70 3.40 -3.99
C ARG A 190 7.64 2.73 -4.85
N THR A 191 8.08 2.16 -5.96
CA THR A 191 7.21 1.50 -6.91
C THR A 191 7.77 0.13 -7.19
N LEU A 192 6.87 -0.83 -7.32
CA LEU A 192 7.14 -2.08 -7.99
C LEU A 192 6.19 -2.08 -9.18
N SER A 193 6.70 -2.44 -10.35
CA SER A 193 5.89 -2.64 -11.55
C SER A 193 6.31 -3.93 -12.21
N PHE A 194 5.35 -4.77 -12.53
CA PHE A 194 5.59 -5.95 -13.35
C PHE A 194 5.15 -5.68 -14.79
N SER A 195 5.91 -6.20 -15.75
CA SER A 195 5.45 -6.35 -17.12
C SER A 195 4.54 -7.58 -17.25
N GLU A 196 3.77 -7.66 -18.33
CA GLU A 196 2.90 -8.81 -18.62
C GLU A 196 3.69 -10.14 -18.71
N ASP A 197 4.95 -10.10 -19.16
CA ASP A 197 5.84 -11.26 -19.24
C ASP A 197 6.56 -11.59 -17.92
N GLY A 198 6.18 -10.94 -16.81
CA GLY A 198 6.66 -11.27 -15.46
C GLY A 198 8.00 -10.63 -15.07
N ARG A 199 8.51 -9.65 -15.84
CA ARG A 199 9.71 -8.90 -15.44
C ARG A 199 9.35 -7.84 -14.42
N LEU A 200 10.26 -7.61 -13.48
CA LEU A 200 10.10 -6.61 -12.42
C LEU A 200 10.94 -5.37 -12.71
N LEU A 201 10.29 -4.22 -12.69
CA LEU A 201 10.90 -2.89 -12.62
C LEU A 201 10.66 -2.32 -11.21
N GLN A 202 11.70 -1.74 -10.62
CA GLN A 202 11.68 -1.14 -9.29
C GLN A 202 12.36 0.22 -9.30
#